data_AF-A0A0C2WST2-F1
#
_entry.id   AF-A0A0C2WST2-F1
#
_cell.length_a   1.000
_cell.length_b   1.000
_cell.length_c   1.000
_cell.angle_alpha   90.00
_cell.angle_beta   90.00
_cell.angle_gamma   90.00
#
_symmetry.space_group_name_H-M   'P 1'
#
loop_
_entity.id
_entity.type
_entity.pdbx_description
1 polymer ?
#
loop_
_entity_poly.entity_id
_entity_poly.type
_entity_poly.pdbx_seq_one_letter_code
_entity_poly.pdbx_strand_id
1 'polypeptide(L)'
;MQASFIAKRSLASLRLQHGFFTTRCLHNTPAVYKKKSTVGIDDLFFDESSGNLFEDEVSTSMSTKQSSAPSASVPASLTSDITSTPKKKRLTYEERQTRYDELLAFVKPRLGRNPEVKPVKPHIRNSAWLQLVSLAETERQLQEIAELFPAWKDSGRELNATFSELFVRRCEELSCPKVAINVFGDYAKYNLKLTLPAARQLLHSVHLTEPREAYGMALLYSMYNLPEISKDLVSFSMLLTALFKENSKESTRLAKRFVPNLKQLVVGSGKNQQQQEEPVGTTSGQKEKWNTWLKWSLKKVDKALFVQNGLREEWLRDWRMRSGHILEPTRF
;
A
#
# COMPACT_ATOMS: atom_id res chain seq x y z
N MET A 1 13.69 38.55 63.53
CA MET A 1 12.80 39.34 62.65
C MET A 1 12.17 38.40 61.62
N GLN A 2 10.84 38.27 61.66
CA GLN A 2 9.86 37.90 60.60
C GLN A 2 10.06 36.55 59.83
N ALA A 3 9.31 35.48 60.11
CA ALA A 3 7.89 35.19 59.77
C ALA A 3 7.64 35.03 58.25
N SER A 4 7.57 33.80 57.71
CA SER A 4 6.34 32.98 57.54
C SER A 4 5.24 33.68 56.74
N PHE A 5 5.05 33.30 55.46
CA PHE A 5 3.85 33.65 54.69
C PHE A 5 3.14 32.40 54.18
N ILE A 6 1.86 32.35 54.55
CA ILE A 6 0.88 31.28 54.33
C ILE A 6 0.07 31.55 53.06
N ALA A 7 -0.26 30.45 52.37
CA ALA A 7 -1.32 30.14 51.40
C ALA A 7 -2.41 31.18 51.03
N LYS A 8 -2.89 31.07 49.79
CA LYS A 8 -4.32 31.13 49.34
C LYS A 8 -4.42 30.66 47.89
N ARG A 9 -4.96 29.46 47.61
CA ARG A 9 -6.36 29.11 47.30
C ARG A 9 -6.85 29.64 45.93
N SER A 10 -7.03 28.71 44.97
CA SER A 10 -7.98 28.84 43.87
C SER A 10 -8.43 27.44 43.44
N LEU A 11 -9.63 27.06 43.90
CA LEU A 11 -10.38 25.89 43.44
C LEU A 11 -11.49 26.43 42.54
N ALA A 12 -11.38 26.20 41.22
CA ALA A 12 -12.42 26.53 40.26
C ALA A 12 -13.19 25.25 39.87
N SER A 13 -14.34 25.11 40.53
CA SER A 13 -15.60 24.48 40.10
C SER A 13 -15.62 23.72 38.76
N LEU A 14 -15.68 22.40 38.82
CA LEU A 14 -16.10 21.52 37.71
C LEU A 14 -17.63 21.44 37.69
N ARG A 15 -18.27 22.16 36.77
CA ARG A 15 -19.68 21.92 36.38
C ARG A 15 -19.73 20.80 35.36
N LEU A 16 -20.12 19.61 35.82
CA LEU A 16 -20.60 18.51 34.98
C LEU A 16 -21.97 18.90 34.39
N GLN A 17 -22.00 19.29 33.12
CA GLN A 17 -23.24 19.31 32.34
C GLN A 17 -23.43 17.92 31.71
N HIS A 18 -24.39 17.16 32.25
CA HIS A 18 -24.91 15.96 31.61
C HIS A 18 -25.75 16.37 30.40
N GLY A 19 -25.17 16.28 29.21
CA GLY A 19 -25.91 16.31 27.96
C GLY A 19 -26.66 15.00 27.77
N PHE A 20 -27.98 15.08 27.71
CA PHE A 20 -28.84 13.98 27.31
C PHE A 20 -28.53 13.58 25.86
N PHE A 21 -27.91 12.41 25.66
CA PHE A 21 -27.78 11.80 24.35
C PHE A 21 -29.14 11.22 23.94
N THR A 22 -29.81 11.89 23.00
CA THR A 22 -30.95 11.31 22.28
C THR A 22 -30.42 10.24 21.31
N THR A 23 -30.40 9.00 21.77
CA THR A 23 -30.16 7.83 20.93
C THR A 23 -31.25 7.73 19.88
N ARG A 24 -30.90 7.95 18.61
CA ARG A 24 -31.78 7.64 17.48
C ARG A 24 -31.94 6.12 17.42
N CYS A 25 -33.14 5.63 17.70
CA CYS A 25 -33.51 4.24 17.46
C CYS A 25 -33.39 3.95 15.96
N LEU A 26 -32.38 3.16 15.58
CA LEU A 26 -32.33 2.52 14.27
C LEU A 26 -33.46 1.49 14.23
N HIS A 27 -34.39 1.66 13.30
CA HIS A 27 -35.44 0.69 13.02
C HIS A 27 -34.81 -0.65 12.64
N ASN A 28 -34.87 -1.60 13.56
CA ASN A 28 -34.42 -2.96 13.37
C ASN A 28 -35.48 -3.70 12.56
N THR A 29 -35.29 -3.83 11.25
CA THR A 29 -36.15 -4.68 10.42
C THR A 29 -35.78 -6.15 10.66
N PRO A 30 -36.76 -7.04 10.86
CA PRO A 30 -36.47 -8.45 11.14
C PRO A 30 -35.78 -9.10 9.94
N ALA A 31 -34.61 -9.70 10.18
CA ALA A 31 -33.88 -10.49 9.21
C ALA A 31 -34.67 -11.76 8.88
N VAL A 32 -35.30 -11.79 7.70
CA VAL A 32 -35.91 -12.99 7.15
C VAL A 32 -34.80 -13.93 6.69
N TYR A 33 -34.49 -14.94 7.51
CA TYR A 33 -33.58 -16.02 7.14
C TYR A 33 -34.23 -16.91 6.06
N LYS A 34 -33.92 -16.64 4.79
CA LYS A 34 -34.19 -17.60 3.71
C LYS A 34 -33.21 -18.77 3.82
N LYS A 35 -33.77 -19.98 3.92
CA LYS A 35 -33.08 -21.27 3.89
C LYS A 35 -32.12 -21.33 2.69
N LYS A 36 -30.83 -21.56 2.94
CA LYS A 36 -29.83 -21.77 1.90
C LYS A 36 -30.14 -23.08 1.17
N SER A 37 -30.53 -22.95 -0.10
CA SER A 37 -30.47 -24.01 -1.09
C SER A 37 -29.00 -24.26 -1.43
N THR A 38 -28.56 -25.52 -1.33
CA THR A 38 -27.23 -25.99 -1.70
C THR A 38 -27.08 -25.89 -3.21
N VAL A 39 -26.54 -24.77 -3.69
CA VAL A 39 -26.11 -24.61 -5.07
C VAL A 39 -24.64 -25.01 -5.13
N GLY A 40 -24.34 -26.02 -5.95
CA GLY A 40 -22.99 -26.46 -6.25
C GLY A 40 -22.17 -25.28 -6.76
N ILE A 41 -21.15 -24.91 -6.00
CA ILE A 41 -20.13 -23.95 -6.40
C ILE A 41 -19.23 -24.70 -7.37
N ASP A 42 -19.61 -24.63 -8.64
CA ASP A 42 -18.71 -24.92 -9.73
C ASP A 42 -17.65 -23.81 -9.78
N ASP A 43 -16.44 -24.24 -10.04
CA ASP A 43 -15.16 -23.58 -9.83
C ASP A 43 -15.05 -22.22 -10.56
N LEU A 44 -15.08 -21.12 -9.80
CA LEU A 44 -15.01 -19.73 -10.31
C LEU A 44 -13.68 -19.03 -9.99
N PHE A 45 -12.66 -19.80 -9.59
CA PHE A 45 -11.28 -19.32 -9.46
C PHE A 45 -10.34 -20.12 -10.38
N PHE A 46 -10.76 -20.28 -11.64
CA PHE A 46 -9.88 -20.78 -12.67
C PHE A 46 -8.75 -19.77 -12.93
N ASP A 47 -7.56 -20.29 -12.69
CA ASP A 47 -6.22 -19.77 -12.89
C ASP A 47 -5.97 -19.42 -14.37
N GLU A 48 -5.67 -18.15 -14.65
CA GLU A 48 -4.97 -17.76 -15.88
C GLU A 48 -4.38 -16.36 -15.69
N SER A 49 -3.09 -16.28 -15.33
CA SER A 49 -2.10 -15.49 -16.08
C SER A 49 -0.74 -15.59 -15.41
N SER A 50 -0.02 -16.68 -15.71
CA SER A 50 1.43 -16.72 -15.61
C SER A 50 2.02 -17.35 -16.87
N GLY A 51 2.76 -16.54 -17.63
CA GLY A 51 3.84 -16.99 -18.49
C GLY A 51 3.50 -17.17 -19.97
N ASN A 52 4.02 -16.27 -20.82
CA ASN A 52 5.15 -16.60 -21.69
C ASN A 52 5.53 -15.39 -22.57
N LEU A 53 6.61 -14.71 -22.17
CA LEU A 53 7.31 -13.68 -22.96
C LEU A 53 8.78 -14.09 -23.07
N PHE A 54 9.04 -15.28 -23.62
CA PHE A 54 10.30 -15.64 -24.25
C PHE A 54 10.01 -16.69 -25.32
N GLU A 55 10.37 -16.34 -26.55
CA GLU A 55 10.47 -17.21 -27.72
C GLU A 55 11.38 -18.41 -27.44
N ASP A 56 11.02 -19.57 -27.98
CA ASP A 56 11.92 -20.25 -28.93
C ASP A 56 11.13 -21.22 -29.82
N GLU A 57 11.60 -21.32 -31.05
CA GLU A 57 11.04 -22.08 -32.16
C GLU A 57 10.96 -23.60 -31.89
N VAL A 58 9.98 -24.26 -32.50
CA VAL A 58 10.15 -25.36 -33.47
C VAL A 58 8.78 -25.97 -33.81
N SER A 59 8.54 -26.08 -35.12
CA SER A 59 7.48 -26.79 -35.85
C SER A 59 6.87 -28.03 -35.17
N THR A 60 5.56 -28.26 -35.40
CA THR A 60 5.03 -29.42 -36.17
C THR A 60 3.50 -29.33 -36.30
N SER A 61 3.03 -29.65 -37.50
CA SER A 61 1.66 -29.72 -38.00
C SER A 61 0.83 -30.88 -37.42
N MET A 62 -0.50 -30.72 -37.34
CA MET A 62 -1.51 -31.54 -38.04
C MET A 62 -2.96 -31.32 -37.54
N SER A 63 -3.76 -30.75 -38.44
CA SER A 63 -5.11 -31.08 -38.90
C SER A 63 -6.03 -32.10 -38.15
N THR A 64 -7.31 -31.68 -38.07
CA THR A 64 -8.60 -32.36 -38.38
C THR A 64 -9.49 -33.04 -37.32
N LYS A 65 -10.81 -32.74 -37.50
CA LYS A 65 -12.05 -33.54 -37.32
C LYS A 65 -12.94 -33.37 -36.07
N GLN A 66 -13.89 -32.43 -36.16
CA GLN A 66 -15.33 -32.62 -36.47
C GLN A 66 -16.10 -33.85 -35.90
N SER A 67 -17.23 -33.56 -35.21
CA SER A 67 -18.58 -34.23 -35.21
C SER A 67 -19.22 -34.12 -33.80
N SER A 68 -20.26 -33.30 -33.55
CA SER A 68 -21.70 -33.38 -33.87
C SER A 68 -22.55 -34.27 -32.94
N ALA A 69 -23.48 -33.65 -32.19
CA ALA A 69 -24.87 -34.12 -32.04
C ALA A 69 -25.75 -33.05 -31.34
N PRO A 70 -27.00 -32.80 -31.82
CA PRO A 70 -27.94 -31.85 -31.25
C PRO A 70 -28.92 -32.53 -30.29
N SER A 71 -29.43 -31.81 -29.28
CA SER A 71 -30.64 -32.23 -28.57
C SER A 71 -31.56 -31.04 -28.32
N ALA A 72 -32.82 -31.23 -28.67
CA ALA A 72 -33.83 -30.21 -28.83
C ALA A 72 -34.72 -30.08 -27.57
N SER A 73 -35.08 -28.83 -27.29
CA SER A 73 -36.39 -28.32 -26.81
C SER A 73 -37.03 -28.89 -25.54
N VAL A 74 -37.20 -28.02 -24.52
CA VAL A 74 -38.51 -27.71 -23.90
C VAL A 74 -38.52 -26.24 -23.42
N PRO A 75 -39.56 -25.44 -23.71
CA PRO A 75 -39.74 -24.10 -23.17
C PRO A 75 -40.57 -24.14 -21.87
N ALA A 76 -40.08 -23.54 -20.79
CA ALA A 76 -40.90 -23.25 -19.62
C ALA A 76 -40.60 -21.84 -19.12
N SER A 77 -41.51 -20.95 -19.51
CA SER A 77 -41.63 -19.57 -19.06
C SER A 77 -41.97 -19.54 -17.57
N LEU A 78 -41.06 -19.02 -16.74
CA LEU A 78 -41.39 -18.43 -15.45
C LEU A 78 -40.48 -17.23 -15.23
N THR A 79 -41.10 -16.07 -15.42
CA THR A 79 -40.65 -14.73 -15.03
C THR A 79 -40.32 -14.69 -13.54
N SER A 80 -39.03 -14.75 -13.23
CA SER A 80 -38.51 -14.20 -11.99
C SER A 80 -37.61 -13.02 -12.35
N ASP A 81 -38.15 -11.81 -12.16
CA ASP A 81 -37.41 -10.55 -12.17
C ASP A 81 -36.33 -10.59 -11.07
N ILE A 82 -35.20 -11.21 -11.41
CA ILE A 82 -33.96 -11.07 -10.65
C ILE A 82 -33.44 -9.70 -11.01
N THR A 83 -33.61 -8.76 -10.09
CA THR A 83 -33.03 -7.41 -10.12
C THR A 83 -31.51 -7.56 -10.16
N SER A 84 -30.98 -7.73 -11.37
CA SER A 84 -29.54 -7.84 -11.60
C SER A 84 -28.93 -6.51 -11.20
N THR A 85 -28.16 -6.52 -10.10
CA THR A 85 -27.36 -5.36 -9.71
C THR A 85 -26.48 -5.00 -10.91
N PRO A 86 -26.50 -3.75 -11.39
CA PRO A 86 -25.78 -3.37 -12.60
C PRO A 86 -24.30 -3.69 -12.40
N LYS A 87 -23.77 -4.59 -13.23
CA LYS A 87 -22.34 -4.90 -13.27
C LYS A 87 -21.63 -3.57 -13.48
N LYS A 88 -20.78 -3.17 -12.53
CA LYS A 88 -20.02 -1.90 -12.60
C LYS A 88 -19.16 -1.93 -13.86
N LYS A 89 -19.64 -1.28 -14.92
CA LYS A 89 -18.90 -1.12 -16.18
C LYS A 89 -17.59 -0.41 -15.84
N ARG A 90 -16.45 -1.02 -16.21
CA ARG A 90 -15.16 -0.35 -16.10
C ARG A 90 -15.21 0.90 -16.97
N LEU A 91 -14.88 2.06 -16.39
CA LEU A 91 -14.79 3.33 -17.11
C LEU A 91 -13.80 3.19 -18.26
N THR A 92 -14.16 3.72 -19.42
CA THR A 92 -13.21 3.84 -20.55
C THR A 92 -12.08 4.82 -20.19
N TYR A 93 -10.97 4.75 -20.92
CA TYR A 93 -9.84 5.67 -20.73
C TYR A 93 -10.29 7.13 -20.90
N GLU A 94 -11.03 7.43 -21.96
CA GLU A 94 -11.55 8.77 -22.22
C GLU A 94 -12.49 9.26 -21.13
N GLU A 95 -13.44 8.43 -20.67
CA GLU A 95 -14.35 8.79 -19.58
C GLU A 95 -13.59 9.06 -18.26
N ARG A 96 -12.50 8.33 -18.02
CA ARG A 96 -11.66 8.53 -16.83
C ARG A 96 -10.91 9.86 -16.92
N GLN A 97 -10.34 10.17 -18.09
CA GLN A 97 -9.65 11.42 -18.35
C GLN A 97 -10.58 12.62 -18.18
N THR A 98 -11.78 12.59 -18.79
CA THR A 98 -12.76 13.66 -18.64
C THR A 98 -13.13 13.90 -17.17
N ARG A 99 -13.35 12.83 -16.40
CA ARG A 99 -13.65 12.95 -14.97
C ARG A 99 -12.48 13.50 -14.16
N TYR A 100 -11.24 13.14 -14.52
CA TYR A 100 -10.05 13.71 -13.90
C TYR A 100 -10.01 15.22 -14.15
N ASP A 101 -10.18 15.65 -15.40
CA ASP A 101 -10.11 17.05 -15.80
C ASP A 101 -11.23 17.89 -15.16
N GLU A 102 -12.47 17.36 -15.12
CA GLU A 102 -13.60 17.97 -14.44
C GLU A 102 -13.34 18.16 -12.95
N LEU A 103 -12.82 17.13 -12.28
CA LEU A 103 -12.53 17.17 -10.85
C LEU A 103 -11.38 18.13 -10.54
N LEU A 104 -10.37 18.16 -11.40
CA LEU A 104 -9.24 19.09 -11.28
C LEU A 104 -9.70 20.55 -11.48
N ALA A 105 -10.51 20.82 -12.50
CA ALA A 105 -11.12 22.13 -12.74
C ALA A 105 -12.04 22.57 -11.61
N PHE A 106 -12.67 21.62 -10.90
CA PHE A 106 -13.43 21.90 -9.69
C PHE A 106 -12.53 22.25 -8.49
N VAL A 107 -11.43 21.51 -8.27
CA VAL A 107 -10.54 21.66 -7.12
C VAL A 107 -9.67 22.91 -7.23
N LYS A 108 -8.96 23.10 -8.35
CA LYS A 108 -7.94 24.14 -8.55
C LYS A 108 -8.36 25.57 -8.15
N PRO A 109 -9.50 26.13 -8.61
CA PRO A 109 -9.90 27.51 -8.29
C PRO A 109 -10.39 27.72 -6.84
N ARG A 110 -10.56 26.63 -6.07
CA ARG A 110 -11.07 26.64 -4.70
C ARG A 110 -9.99 26.39 -3.64
N LEU A 111 -8.72 26.31 -4.06
CA LEU A 111 -7.57 26.12 -3.18
C LEU A 111 -6.87 27.43 -2.82
N GLY A 112 -6.03 27.39 -1.78
CA GLY A 112 -5.19 28.50 -1.36
C GLY A 112 -5.83 29.41 -0.30
N ARG A 113 -5.03 30.36 0.18
CA ARG A 113 -5.42 31.34 1.20
C ARG A 113 -6.52 32.30 0.71
N ASN A 114 -6.45 32.68 -0.57
CA ASN A 114 -7.42 33.54 -1.24
C ASN A 114 -7.94 32.80 -2.49
N PRO A 115 -8.92 31.90 -2.35
CA PRO A 115 -9.44 31.16 -3.50
C PRO A 115 -10.14 32.11 -4.47
N GLU A 116 -9.94 31.89 -5.78
CA GLU A 116 -10.58 32.66 -6.85
C GLU A 116 -12.10 32.59 -6.74
N VAL A 117 -12.60 31.37 -6.52
CA VAL A 117 -14.00 31.12 -6.23
C VAL A 117 -14.16 31.04 -4.72
N LYS A 118 -14.67 32.13 -4.13
CA LYS A 118 -15.07 32.13 -2.71
C LYS A 118 -15.94 30.91 -2.45
N PRO A 119 -15.71 30.15 -1.35
CA PRO A 119 -16.41 28.91 -1.09
C PRO A 119 -17.87 29.18 -0.69
N VAL A 120 -18.70 29.53 -1.67
CA VAL A 120 -20.13 29.26 -1.62
C VAL A 120 -20.22 27.74 -1.82
N LYS A 121 -20.77 27.04 -0.82
CA LYS A 121 -20.87 25.56 -0.77
C LYS A 121 -21.09 24.97 -2.18
N PRO A 122 -20.34 23.94 -2.60
CA PRO A 122 -19.69 22.91 -1.76
C PRO A 122 -18.20 23.10 -1.46
N HIS A 123 -17.78 22.71 -0.24
CA HIS A 123 -16.36 22.64 0.15
C HIS A 123 -15.70 21.38 -0.44
N ILE A 124 -14.42 21.47 -0.80
CA ILE A 124 -13.63 20.30 -1.20
C ILE A 124 -13.52 19.35 0.00
N ARG A 125 -13.91 18.08 -0.21
CA ARG A 125 -13.82 17.01 0.79
C ARG A 125 -12.56 16.17 0.52
N ASN A 126 -12.05 15.48 1.54
CA ASN A 126 -10.92 14.55 1.38
C ASN A 126 -11.21 13.43 0.36
N SER A 127 -12.48 13.08 0.15
CA SER A 127 -12.88 12.13 -0.89
C SER A 127 -12.56 12.61 -2.30
N ALA A 128 -12.59 13.92 -2.58
CA ALA A 128 -12.23 14.47 -3.89
C ALA A 128 -10.76 14.21 -4.19
N TRP A 129 -9.87 14.40 -3.21
CA TRP A 129 -8.44 14.09 -3.34
C TRP A 129 -8.19 12.60 -3.60
N LEU A 130 -8.87 11.71 -2.87
CA LEU A 130 -8.77 10.26 -3.11
C LEU A 130 -9.23 9.90 -4.53
N GLN A 131 -10.32 10.51 -5.00
CA GLN A 131 -10.81 10.30 -6.37
C GLN A 131 -9.83 10.80 -7.41
N LEU A 132 -9.29 12.01 -7.24
CA LEU A 132 -8.31 12.63 -8.13
C LEU A 132 -7.09 11.72 -8.34
N VAL A 133 -6.50 11.22 -7.25
CA VAL A 133 -5.36 10.28 -7.31
C VAL A 133 -5.76 8.95 -7.94
N SER A 134 -6.97 8.44 -7.65
CA SER A 134 -7.43 7.18 -8.26
C SER A 134 -7.71 7.29 -9.77
N LEU A 135 -8.01 8.48 -10.26
CA LEU A 135 -8.29 8.75 -11.67
C LEU A 135 -7.02 9.06 -12.47
N ALA A 136 -5.96 9.55 -11.83
CA ALA A 136 -4.70 9.90 -12.50
C ALA A 136 -4.05 8.68 -13.15
N GLU A 137 -3.78 8.72 -14.46
CA GLU A 137 -3.18 7.63 -15.25
C GLU A 137 -1.73 7.88 -15.67
N THR A 138 -1.26 9.12 -15.57
CA THR A 138 0.09 9.49 -15.97
C THR A 138 0.89 10.09 -14.82
N GLU A 139 2.22 10.02 -14.92
CA GLU A 139 3.12 10.68 -13.97
C GLU A 139 2.85 12.19 -13.90
N ARG A 140 2.62 12.84 -15.06
CA ARG A 140 2.34 14.28 -15.14
C ARG A 140 1.11 14.67 -14.33
N GLN A 141 0.05 13.85 -14.38
CA GLN A 141 -1.14 14.09 -13.58
C GLN A 141 -0.85 13.97 -12.08
N LEU A 142 -0.08 12.98 -11.64
CA LEU A 142 0.32 12.89 -10.23
C LEU A 142 1.19 14.06 -9.78
N GLN A 143 2.07 14.57 -10.65
CA GLN A 143 2.87 15.78 -10.39
C GLN A 143 1.96 17.01 -10.26
N GLU A 144 1.00 17.19 -11.17
CA GLU A 144 0.04 18.29 -11.10
C GLU A 144 -0.80 18.22 -9.83
N ILE A 145 -1.24 17.03 -9.42
CA ILE A 145 -1.94 16.84 -8.14
C ILE A 145 -1.05 17.28 -6.97
N ALA A 146 0.23 16.89 -6.98
CA ALA A 146 1.18 17.23 -5.91
C ALA A 146 1.44 18.75 -5.82
N GLU A 147 1.46 19.46 -6.95
CA GLU A 147 1.58 20.92 -6.99
C GLU A 147 0.44 21.66 -6.31
N LEU A 148 -0.72 21.01 -6.14
CA LEU A 148 -1.87 21.57 -5.44
C LEU A 148 -1.81 21.43 -3.90
N PHE A 149 -0.93 20.58 -3.36
CA PHE A 149 -0.87 20.33 -1.90
C PHE A 149 -0.47 21.56 -1.08
N PRO A 150 0.50 22.42 -1.49
CA PRO A 150 0.82 23.64 -0.75
C PRO A 150 -0.40 24.57 -0.61
N ALA A 151 -1.19 24.73 -1.67
CA ALA A 151 -2.41 25.53 -1.62
C ALA A 151 -3.49 24.91 -0.73
N TRP A 152 -3.55 23.57 -0.64
CA TRP A 152 -4.40 22.87 0.34
C TRP A 152 -3.93 23.11 1.77
N LYS A 153 -2.62 23.02 2.03
CA LYS A 153 -2.01 23.31 3.32
C LYS A 153 -2.30 24.74 3.76
N ASP A 154 -2.17 25.71 2.87
CA ASP A 154 -2.42 27.14 3.13
C ASP A 154 -3.89 27.42 3.53
N SER A 155 -4.81 26.52 3.17
CA SER A 155 -6.21 26.57 3.62
C SER A 155 -6.42 26.09 5.07
N GLY A 156 -5.34 25.70 5.77
CA GLY A 156 -5.37 25.17 7.13
C GLY A 156 -5.87 23.72 7.21
N ARG A 157 -5.82 22.98 6.10
CA ARG A 157 -6.30 21.60 6.01
C ARG A 157 -5.15 20.63 5.86
N GLU A 158 -5.33 19.43 6.40
CA GLU A 158 -4.36 18.34 6.30
C GLU A 158 -4.90 17.21 5.40
N LEU A 159 -3.98 16.48 4.78
CA LEU A 159 -4.29 15.25 4.05
C LEU A 159 -4.19 14.06 5.02
N ASN A 160 -5.15 13.14 4.91
CA ASN A 160 -5.25 11.99 5.81
C ASN A 160 -4.18 10.93 5.49
N ALA A 161 -3.85 10.09 6.47
CA ALA A 161 -2.98 8.91 6.31
C ALA A 161 -3.41 7.97 5.17
N THR A 162 -4.72 7.77 4.98
CA THR A 162 -5.25 6.98 3.87
C THR A 162 -4.91 7.58 2.51
N PHE A 163 -4.84 8.92 2.42
CA PHE A 163 -4.45 9.59 1.19
C PHE A 163 -2.97 9.38 0.87
N SER A 164 -2.07 9.49 1.86
CA SER A 164 -0.64 9.21 1.63
C SER A 164 -0.39 7.78 1.14
N GLU A 165 -1.12 6.80 1.68
CA GLU A 165 -1.00 5.41 1.24
C GLU A 165 -1.52 5.22 -0.19
N LEU A 166 -2.66 5.82 -0.52
CA LEU A 166 -3.21 5.76 -1.88
C LEU A 166 -2.28 6.47 -2.89
N PHE A 167 -1.70 7.60 -2.50
CA PHE A 167 -0.79 8.38 -3.34
C PHE A 167 0.47 7.58 -3.66
N VAL A 168 1.14 7.01 -2.65
CA VAL A 168 2.31 6.14 -2.86
C VAL A 168 1.95 4.92 -3.69
N ARG A 169 0.82 4.28 -3.39
CA ARG A 169 0.35 3.14 -4.18
C ARG A 169 0.16 3.51 -5.65
N ARG A 170 -0.40 4.68 -5.94
CA ARG A 170 -0.58 5.13 -7.33
C ARG A 170 0.75 5.43 -8.01
N CYS A 171 1.72 6.01 -7.30
CA CYS A 171 3.08 6.19 -7.81
C CYS A 171 3.76 4.84 -8.13
N GLU A 172 3.56 3.80 -7.30
CA GLU A 172 4.05 2.45 -7.59
C GLU A 172 3.36 1.85 -8.83
N GLU A 173 2.03 1.95 -8.92
CA GLU A 173 1.25 1.44 -10.06
C GLU A 173 1.66 2.10 -11.40
N LEU A 174 2.00 3.39 -11.38
CA LEU A 174 2.47 4.14 -12.55
C LEU A 174 4.00 4.11 -12.72
N SER A 175 4.72 3.33 -11.90
CA SER A 175 6.18 3.21 -11.94
C SER A 175 6.94 4.55 -11.84
N CYS A 176 6.40 5.52 -11.09
CA CYS A 176 6.97 6.86 -10.91
C CYS A 176 7.27 7.21 -9.44
N PRO A 177 8.10 6.40 -8.73
CA PRO A 177 8.37 6.64 -7.31
C PRO A 177 9.07 7.98 -7.01
N LYS A 178 9.79 8.57 -7.99
CA LYS A 178 10.42 9.89 -7.84
C LYS A 178 9.44 10.99 -7.43
N VAL A 179 8.21 10.95 -7.95
CA VAL A 179 7.18 11.93 -7.59
C VAL A 179 6.88 11.84 -6.09
N ALA A 180 6.72 10.63 -5.57
CA ALA A 180 6.52 10.42 -4.14
C ALA A 180 7.76 10.83 -3.32
N ILE A 181 8.98 10.47 -3.76
CA ILE A 181 10.22 10.89 -3.08
C ILE A 181 10.30 12.41 -2.97
N ASN A 182 10.01 13.15 -4.04
CA ASN A 182 10.03 14.62 -4.03
C ASN A 182 8.98 15.20 -3.07
N VAL A 183 7.77 14.64 -3.06
CA VAL A 183 6.69 15.09 -2.16
C VAL A 183 7.03 14.83 -0.70
N PHE A 184 7.51 13.63 -0.37
CA PHE A 184 7.83 13.28 1.01
C PHE A 184 9.17 13.84 1.47
N GLY A 185 10.11 14.11 0.56
CA GLY A 185 11.39 14.75 0.85
C GLY A 185 11.24 16.21 1.27
N ASP A 186 10.21 16.90 0.78
CA ASP A 186 9.90 18.29 1.13
C ASP A 186 8.61 18.40 1.96
N TYR A 187 8.65 17.84 3.17
CA TYR A 187 7.52 17.89 4.11
C TYR A 187 7.07 19.34 4.40
N ALA A 188 8.02 20.28 4.45
CA ALA A 188 7.74 21.68 4.70
C ALA A 188 6.83 22.29 3.62
N LYS A 189 7.05 21.95 2.35
CA LYS A 189 6.22 22.40 1.23
C LYS A 189 4.88 21.67 1.16
N TYR A 190 4.89 20.33 1.16
CA TYR A 190 3.71 19.53 0.84
C TYR A 190 2.83 19.16 2.04
N ASN A 191 3.37 19.19 3.26
CA ASN A 191 2.67 18.81 4.51
C ASN A 191 1.93 17.46 4.44
N LEU A 192 2.48 16.49 3.70
CA LEU A 192 1.91 15.16 3.56
C LEU A 192 2.65 14.19 4.50
N LYS A 193 1.94 13.65 5.49
CA LYS A 193 2.51 12.72 6.48
C LYS A 193 2.77 11.35 5.82
N LEU A 194 3.97 10.80 5.98
CA LEU A 194 4.31 9.45 5.53
C LEU A 194 3.95 8.43 6.63
N THR A 195 3.17 7.41 6.27
CA THR A 195 2.88 6.28 7.17
C THR A 195 3.85 5.12 6.94
N LEU A 196 4.01 4.21 7.91
CA LEU A 196 4.86 3.04 7.76
C LEU A 196 4.43 2.13 6.57
N PRO A 197 3.13 1.83 6.35
CA PRO A 197 2.68 1.12 5.16
C PRO A 197 3.09 1.80 3.85
N ALA A 198 2.91 3.12 3.78
CA ALA A 198 3.31 3.93 2.62
C ALA A 198 4.83 3.91 2.44
N ALA A 199 5.62 4.03 3.52
CA ALA A 199 7.07 4.00 3.46
C ALA A 199 7.61 2.64 2.98
N ARG A 200 7.03 1.53 3.45
CA ARG A 200 7.35 0.17 2.96
C ARG A 200 7.03 0.02 1.48
N GLN A 201 5.87 0.52 1.04
CA GLN A 201 5.45 0.46 -0.35
C GLN A 201 6.29 1.35 -1.27
N LEU A 202 6.64 2.55 -0.83
CA LEU A 202 7.53 3.44 -1.56
C LEU A 202 8.93 2.81 -1.69
N LEU A 203 9.48 2.28 -0.59
CA LEU A 203 10.75 1.56 -0.62
C LEU A 203 10.71 0.33 -1.54
N HIS A 204 9.58 -0.39 -1.58
CA HIS A 204 9.38 -1.48 -2.53
C HIS A 204 9.50 -0.99 -3.99
N SER A 205 8.81 0.09 -4.35
CA SER A 205 8.91 0.66 -5.70
C SER A 205 10.33 1.15 -6.02
N VAL A 206 10.97 1.86 -5.09
CA VAL A 206 12.28 2.49 -5.29
C VAL A 206 13.40 1.46 -5.47
N HIS A 207 13.48 0.42 -4.63
CA HIS A 207 14.58 -0.55 -4.78
C HIS A 207 14.48 -1.38 -6.08
N LEU A 208 13.29 -1.46 -6.68
CA LEU A 208 13.09 -2.11 -7.98
C LEU A 208 13.54 -1.23 -9.13
N THR A 209 13.15 0.05 -9.16
CA THR A 209 13.44 0.96 -10.27
C THR A 209 14.78 1.68 -10.11
N GLU A 210 15.08 2.19 -8.92
CA GLU A 210 16.18 3.13 -8.64
C GLU A 210 16.91 2.76 -7.33
N PRO A 211 17.74 1.71 -7.33
CA PRO A 211 18.41 1.21 -6.11
C PRO A 211 19.25 2.25 -5.38
N ARG A 212 19.81 3.24 -6.10
CA ARG A 212 20.61 4.33 -5.53
C ARG A 212 19.80 5.22 -4.58
N GLU A 213 18.54 5.50 -4.92
CA GLU A 213 17.66 6.35 -4.12
C GLU A 213 17.13 5.62 -2.87
N ALA A 214 17.25 4.30 -2.81
CA ALA A 214 16.80 3.51 -1.66
C ALA A 214 17.54 3.88 -0.36
N TYR A 215 18.77 4.39 -0.45
CA TYR A 215 19.48 4.92 0.73
C TYR A 215 18.82 6.19 1.27
N GLY A 216 18.43 7.11 0.39
CA GLY A 216 17.71 8.34 0.75
C GLY A 216 16.40 8.06 1.47
N MET A 217 15.72 6.96 1.11
CA MET A 217 14.51 6.51 1.80
C MET A 217 14.72 6.25 3.28
N ALA A 218 15.90 5.79 3.73
CA ALA A 218 16.18 5.59 5.15
C ALA A 218 16.10 6.88 5.97
N LEU A 219 16.43 8.03 5.36
CA LEU A 219 16.32 9.35 6.00
C LEU A 219 14.86 9.78 6.19
N LEU A 220 13.97 9.37 5.29
CA LEU A 220 12.54 9.67 5.44
C LEU A 220 11.96 8.98 6.69
N TYR A 221 12.46 7.80 7.07
CA TYR A 221 11.95 7.12 8.27
C TYR A 221 12.17 7.97 9.54
N SER A 222 13.35 8.58 9.70
CA SER A 222 13.61 9.45 10.85
C SER A 222 12.84 10.78 10.75
N MET A 223 12.73 11.38 9.56
CA MET A 223 11.99 12.63 9.37
C MET A 223 10.51 12.52 9.76
N TYR A 224 9.89 11.36 9.54
CA TYR A 224 8.48 11.12 9.82
C TYR A 224 8.23 10.40 11.15
N ASN A 225 9.23 10.27 12.01
CA ASN A 225 9.15 9.52 13.27
C ASN A 225 8.66 8.07 13.09
N LEU A 226 9.02 7.44 11.97
CA LEU A 226 8.77 6.03 11.73
C LEU A 226 9.82 5.19 12.49
N PRO A 227 9.53 3.91 12.78
CA PRO A 227 10.52 3.01 13.36
C PRO A 227 11.78 3.01 12.50
N GLU A 228 12.97 3.08 13.12
CA GLU A 228 14.22 3.06 12.37
C GLU A 228 14.24 1.92 11.35
N ILE A 229 14.72 2.18 10.14
CA ILE A 229 14.72 1.19 9.05
C ILE A 229 15.47 -0.09 9.45
N SER A 230 16.45 0.01 10.36
CA SER A 230 17.21 -1.09 10.93
C SER A 230 16.44 -1.97 11.91
N LYS A 231 15.27 -1.53 12.39
CA LYS A 231 14.37 -2.27 13.29
C LYS A 231 13.22 -2.92 12.53
N ASP A 232 12.84 -2.36 11.37
CA ASP A 232 11.83 -2.92 10.48
C ASP A 232 12.42 -3.94 9.51
N LEU A 233 12.26 -5.23 9.81
CA LEU A 233 12.84 -6.32 9.02
C LEU A 233 12.44 -6.28 7.53
N VAL A 234 11.18 -5.91 7.21
CA VAL A 234 10.70 -5.85 5.83
C VAL A 234 11.47 -4.78 5.07
N SER A 235 11.49 -3.55 5.58
CA SER A 235 12.19 -2.43 4.95
C SER A 235 13.70 -2.62 4.92
N PHE A 236 14.29 -3.14 6.00
CA PHE A 236 15.74 -3.39 6.06
C PHE A 236 16.19 -4.40 5.01
N SER A 237 15.42 -5.47 4.80
CA SER A 237 15.72 -6.48 3.79
C SER A 237 15.65 -5.92 2.36
N MET A 238 14.68 -5.04 2.07
CA MET A 238 14.58 -4.33 0.78
C MET A 238 15.74 -3.36 0.58
N LEU A 239 16.12 -2.59 1.61
CA LEU A 239 17.27 -1.69 1.57
C LEU A 239 18.57 -2.45 1.26
N LEU A 240 18.81 -3.56 1.97
CA LEU A 240 19.99 -4.41 1.73
C LEU A 240 20.00 -4.98 0.31
N THR A 241 18.83 -5.38 -0.20
CA THR A 241 18.70 -5.84 -1.59
C THR A 241 19.09 -4.73 -2.57
N ALA A 242 18.64 -3.49 -2.34
CA ALA A 242 19.02 -2.34 -3.16
C ALA A 242 20.53 -2.09 -3.13
N LEU A 243 21.15 -2.10 -1.94
CA LEU A 243 22.59 -1.86 -1.78
C LEU A 243 23.44 -2.91 -2.51
N PHE A 244 23.06 -4.19 -2.41
CA PHE A 244 23.71 -5.25 -3.18
C PHE A 244 23.47 -5.14 -4.69
N LYS A 245 22.27 -4.70 -5.09
CA LYS A 245 21.90 -4.52 -6.52
C LYS A 245 22.64 -3.34 -7.17
N GLU A 246 22.90 -2.26 -6.45
CA GLU A 246 23.68 -1.12 -6.97
C GLU A 246 25.12 -1.54 -7.34
N ASN A 247 25.67 -2.54 -6.65
CA ASN A 247 26.99 -3.13 -6.93
C ASN A 247 28.16 -2.11 -6.98
N SER A 248 28.02 -0.96 -6.30
CA SER A 248 29.13 -0.04 -6.10
C SER A 248 30.02 -0.56 -4.95
N LYS A 249 31.31 -0.17 -4.94
CA LYS A 249 32.23 -0.56 -3.87
C LYS A 249 31.73 -0.08 -2.51
N GLU A 250 31.17 1.13 -2.47
CA GLU A 250 30.63 1.75 -1.26
C GLU A 250 29.34 1.07 -0.80
N SER A 251 28.39 0.84 -1.72
CA SER A 251 27.11 0.19 -1.39
C SER A 251 27.34 -1.24 -0.90
N THR A 252 28.27 -1.96 -1.54
CA THR A 252 28.63 -3.32 -1.14
C THR A 252 29.31 -3.35 0.23
N ARG A 253 30.26 -2.45 0.48
CA ARG A 253 30.92 -2.35 1.81
C ARG A 253 29.91 -2.05 2.89
N LEU A 254 28.98 -1.14 2.62
CA LEU A 254 27.91 -0.77 3.54
C LEU A 254 26.94 -1.95 3.78
N ALA A 255 26.51 -2.63 2.72
CA ALA A 255 25.66 -3.81 2.82
C ALA A 255 26.29 -4.90 3.68
N LYS A 256 27.58 -5.21 3.47
CA LYS A 256 28.33 -6.17 4.30
C LYS A 256 28.34 -5.79 5.77
N ARG A 257 28.51 -4.51 6.10
CA ARG A 257 28.46 -4.00 7.48
C ARG A 257 27.09 -4.20 8.14
N PHE A 258 26.02 -4.23 7.34
CA PHE A 258 24.65 -4.39 7.82
C PHE A 258 24.19 -5.86 7.94
N VAL A 259 24.91 -6.82 7.34
CA VAL A 259 24.58 -8.26 7.42
C VAL A 259 24.46 -8.77 8.87
N PRO A 260 25.36 -8.44 9.82
CA PRO A 260 25.22 -8.90 11.20
C PRO A 260 23.92 -8.40 11.87
N ASN A 261 23.49 -7.17 11.56
CA ASN A 261 22.23 -6.63 12.07
C ASN A 261 21.03 -7.37 11.45
N LEU A 262 21.07 -7.64 10.15
CA LEU A 262 20.03 -8.42 9.48
C LEU A 262 19.89 -9.81 10.11
N LYS A 263 21.02 -10.47 10.39
CA LYS A 263 21.05 -11.76 11.09
C LYS A 263 20.36 -11.69 12.45
N GLN A 264 20.65 -10.65 13.25
CA GLN A 264 20.01 -10.46 14.55
C GLN A 264 18.49 -10.30 14.42
N LEU A 265 18.01 -9.50 13.47
CA LEU A 265 16.57 -9.34 13.22
C LEU A 265 15.93 -10.64 12.78
N VAL A 266 16.51 -11.34 11.79
CA VAL A 266 15.94 -12.58 11.23
C VAL A 266 15.89 -13.70 12.27
N VAL A 267 16.93 -13.85 13.08
CA VAL A 267 16.97 -14.85 14.15
C VAL A 267 16.01 -14.46 15.30
N GLY A 268 15.92 -13.18 15.64
CA GLY A 268 15.02 -12.66 16.68
C GLY A 268 13.54 -12.75 16.30
N SER A 269 13.19 -12.46 15.04
CA SER A 269 11.81 -12.52 14.55
C SER A 269 11.18 -13.91 14.66
N GLY A 270 11.98 -14.98 14.62
CA GLY A 270 11.47 -16.34 14.81
C GLY A 270 10.93 -16.63 16.21
N LYS A 271 11.31 -15.83 17.22
CA LYS A 271 10.82 -15.97 18.61
C LYS A 271 9.70 -14.98 18.93
N ASN A 272 9.72 -13.80 18.31
CA ASN A 272 8.85 -12.66 18.65
C ASN A 272 7.99 -12.18 17.48
N GLN A 273 7.64 -13.05 16.52
CA GLN A 273 6.88 -12.68 15.32
C GLN A 273 5.52 -12.03 15.60
N GLN A 274 5.01 -12.15 16.84
CA GLN A 274 3.77 -11.49 17.30
C GLN A 274 3.98 -10.07 17.85
N GLN A 275 5.21 -9.59 18.05
CA GLN A 275 5.50 -8.31 18.72
C GLN A 275 6.17 -7.25 17.83
N GLN A 276 6.38 -7.49 16.53
CA GLN A 276 6.63 -6.34 15.66
C GLN A 276 5.37 -5.47 15.70
N GLU A 277 5.56 -4.19 16.06
CA GLU A 277 4.48 -3.21 16.13
C GLU A 277 3.85 -3.07 14.74
N GLU A 278 2.84 -3.89 14.49
CA GLU A 278 2.03 -3.79 13.30
C GLU A 278 1.30 -2.45 13.34
N PRO A 279 1.36 -1.64 12.26
CA PRO A 279 0.65 -0.39 12.25
C PRO A 279 -0.84 -0.65 12.46
N VAL A 280 -1.46 0.17 13.31
CA VAL A 280 -2.89 0.09 13.63
C VAL A 280 -3.69 0.16 12.32
N GLY A 281 -4.54 -0.85 12.07
CA GLY A 281 -5.36 -0.92 10.86
C GLY A 281 -4.78 -1.73 9.70
N THR A 282 -3.66 -2.44 9.90
CA THR A 282 -3.10 -3.32 8.87
C THR A 282 -4.06 -4.46 8.51
N THR A 283 -4.42 -4.55 7.22
CA THR A 283 -5.29 -5.61 6.68
C THR A 283 -4.52 -6.93 6.49
N SER A 284 -5.21 -8.08 6.49
CA SER A 284 -4.57 -9.39 6.22
C SER A 284 -3.82 -9.40 4.89
N GLY A 285 -4.41 -8.84 3.84
CA GLY A 285 -3.78 -8.74 2.52
C GLY A 285 -2.49 -7.91 2.51
N GLN A 286 -2.39 -6.85 3.32
CA GLN A 286 -1.13 -6.10 3.46
C GLN A 286 -0.05 -6.94 4.15
N LYS A 287 -0.39 -7.72 5.16
CA LYS A 287 0.56 -8.61 5.85
C LYS A 287 1.09 -9.68 4.91
N GLU A 288 0.22 -10.32 4.14
CA GLU A 288 0.61 -11.30 3.13
C GLU A 288 1.52 -10.70 2.06
N LYS A 289 1.18 -9.49 1.58
CA LYS A 289 2.00 -8.73 0.64
C LYS A 289 3.40 -8.45 1.21
N TRP A 290 3.51 -7.95 2.44
CA TRP A 290 4.80 -7.66 3.08
C TRP A 290 5.61 -8.92 3.37
N ASN A 291 4.96 -10.03 3.76
CA ASN A 291 5.62 -11.32 3.93
C ASN A 291 6.19 -11.83 2.61
N THR A 292 5.46 -11.64 1.50
CA THR A 292 5.94 -11.97 0.15
C THR A 292 7.17 -11.15 -0.22
N TRP A 293 7.13 -9.84 0.02
CA TRP A 293 8.27 -8.95 -0.19
C TRP A 293 9.48 -9.34 0.65
N LEU A 294 9.27 -9.60 1.95
CA LEU A 294 10.33 -10.04 2.85
C LEU A 294 10.99 -11.33 2.36
N LYS A 295 10.20 -12.35 2.01
CA LYS A 295 10.72 -13.62 1.46
C LYS A 295 11.53 -13.38 0.19
N TRP A 296 11.01 -12.56 -0.72
CA TRP A 296 11.68 -12.21 -1.97
C TRP A 296 13.00 -11.47 -1.73
N SER A 297 13.01 -10.44 -0.88
CA SER A 297 14.20 -9.65 -0.56
C SER A 297 15.27 -10.48 0.13
N LEU A 298 14.90 -11.29 1.13
CA LEU A 298 15.86 -12.19 1.79
C LEU A 298 16.44 -13.24 0.85
N LYS A 299 15.67 -13.77 -0.12
CA LYS A 299 16.19 -14.64 -1.19
C LYS A 299 17.23 -13.91 -2.06
N LYS A 300 17.02 -12.62 -2.35
CA LYS A 300 17.97 -11.81 -3.13
C LYS A 300 19.24 -11.51 -2.33
N VAL A 301 19.11 -11.21 -1.04
CA VAL A 301 20.25 -11.04 -0.12
C VAL A 301 21.07 -12.32 -0.03
N ASP A 302 20.43 -13.48 0.19
CA ASP A 302 21.10 -14.80 0.21
C ASP A 302 21.89 -15.07 -1.08
N LYS A 303 21.28 -14.79 -2.25
CA LYS A 303 21.98 -14.91 -3.54
C LYS A 303 23.19 -13.97 -3.62
N ALA A 304 23.06 -12.71 -3.19
CA ALA A 304 24.14 -11.74 -3.22
C ALA A 304 25.31 -12.16 -2.30
N LEU A 305 25.00 -12.66 -1.10
CA LEU A 305 25.99 -13.16 -0.16
C LEU A 305 26.72 -14.38 -0.69
N PHE A 306 26.02 -15.31 -1.34
CA PHE A 306 26.64 -16.47 -1.99
C PHE A 306 27.61 -16.05 -3.09
N VAL A 307 27.23 -15.10 -3.95
CA VAL A 307 28.11 -14.59 -5.02
C VAL A 307 29.37 -13.94 -4.43
N GLN A 308 29.26 -13.28 -3.28
CA GLN A 308 30.39 -12.57 -2.68
C GLN A 308 31.31 -13.45 -1.82
N ASN A 309 30.76 -14.43 -1.12
CA ASN A 309 31.49 -15.22 -0.12
C ASN A 309 31.71 -16.68 -0.57
N GLY A 310 31.06 -17.14 -1.64
CA GLY A 310 31.09 -18.53 -2.10
C GLY A 310 30.31 -19.51 -1.21
N LEU A 311 29.72 -19.04 -0.10
CA LEU A 311 29.02 -19.86 0.88
C LEU A 311 27.63 -19.28 1.15
N ARG A 312 26.65 -20.17 1.38
CA ARG A 312 25.31 -19.78 1.81
C ARG A 312 25.29 -19.62 3.32
N GLU A 313 24.57 -18.61 3.78
CA GLU A 313 24.41 -18.33 5.19
C GLU A 313 23.37 -19.28 5.82
N GLU A 314 23.79 -20.12 6.77
CA GLU A 314 22.93 -21.12 7.42
C GLU A 314 21.70 -20.49 8.08
N TRP A 315 21.87 -19.34 8.75
CA TRP A 315 20.77 -18.65 9.42
C TRP A 315 19.68 -18.14 8.46
N LEU A 316 20.04 -17.75 7.23
CA LEU A 316 19.06 -17.41 6.19
C LEU A 316 18.36 -18.65 5.68
N ARG A 317 19.10 -19.75 5.46
CA ARG A 317 18.54 -21.03 5.05
C ARG A 317 17.51 -21.53 6.08
N ASP A 318 17.86 -21.51 7.36
CA ASP A 318 16.99 -21.93 8.46
C ASP A 318 15.72 -21.09 8.55
N TRP A 319 15.84 -19.76 8.39
CA TRP A 319 14.67 -18.90 8.32
C TRP A 319 13.80 -19.21 7.10
N ARG A 320 14.40 -19.45 5.93
CA ARG A 320 13.65 -19.77 4.70
C ARG A 320 12.91 -21.11 4.81
N MET A 321 13.50 -22.11 5.47
CA MET A 321 12.82 -23.38 5.77
C MET A 321 11.64 -23.15 6.73
N ARG A 322 11.86 -22.47 7.86
CA ARG A 322 10.80 -22.19 8.86
C ARG A 322 9.66 -21.34 8.32
N SER A 323 9.95 -20.41 7.41
CA SER A 323 8.95 -19.57 6.75
C SER A 323 8.19 -20.27 5.61
N GLY A 324 8.48 -21.56 5.35
CA GLY A 324 7.90 -22.35 4.27
C GLY A 324 8.31 -21.88 2.88
N HIS A 325 9.45 -21.18 2.74
CA HIS A 325 9.92 -20.66 1.45
C HIS A 325 10.75 -21.68 0.66
N ILE A 326 11.35 -22.66 1.34
CA ILE A 326 12.01 -23.81 0.73
C ILE A 326 11.45 -25.03 1.44
N LEU A 327 11.07 -26.07 0.70
CA LEU A 327 10.72 -27.36 1.28
C LEU A 327 12.00 -28.00 1.87
N GLU A 328 11.85 -28.81 2.92
CA GLU A 328 12.96 -29.57 3.53
C GLU A 328 13.87 -30.23 2.47
N PRO A 329 15.16 -30.39 2.76
CA PRO A 329 16.21 -30.25 1.76
C PRO A 329 16.09 -31.28 0.62
N THR A 330 15.88 -30.78 -0.59
CA THR A 330 16.54 -31.35 -1.76
C THR A 330 18.04 -31.22 -1.52
N ARG A 331 18.64 -32.28 -1.00
CA ARG A 331 20.10 -32.45 -0.97
C ARG A 331 20.58 -32.40 -2.42
N PHE A 332 21.30 -31.34 -2.77
CA PHE A 332 22.13 -31.27 -3.96
C PHE A 332 23.58 -31.15 -3.51
#